data_AF-A0AA35SZP5-F1
#
_entry.id   AF-A0AA35SZP5-F1
#
_cell.length_a   1.000
_cell.length_b   1.000
_cell.length_c   1.000
_cell.angle_alpha   90.00
_cell.angle_beta   90.00
_cell.angle_gamma   90.00
#
_symmetry.space_group_name_H-M   'P 1'
#
loop_
_entity.id
_entity.type
_entity.pdbx_description
1 polymer ?
#
loop_
_entity_poly.entity_id
_entity_poly.type
_entity_poly.pdbx_seq_one_letter_code
_entity_poly.pdbx_strand_id
1 'polypeptide(L)'
;MLATKAARVVSAADGRAVVDFAARRTQGIDSAIKFARAAYIAGFAGTSNVLAAKRYGIPRSWHDGAHSFITSFDSELEAFGAYAASFPDNSTFLVDTYDTIEGIRNAITVAKRMREQGHELNAIRLDSGDLLALSIEARSMLDAASLPEVQVLASGGLDEFQIESLLSLGATIDGFGVGTNVGTSADYPWLDCVYKMVEYDGRPTMKLSEDKETLVGAKQVFRYVGEDGMYAGDVIGCTDEPEPDGTEMLLSEVMRDGRRLEVAPSLAELQQRCSSEIGRLSDTQKQLRSPDEYPVRVSERLQARQQRAKRDILRKSVNRE
;
A
#
# COMPACT_ATOMS: atom_id res chain seq x y z
N MET A 1 1.92 5.95 -6.84
CA MET A 1 2.99 6.04 -5.82
C MET A 1 2.54 5.44 -4.50
N LEU A 2 1.80 6.14 -3.62
CA LEU A 2 1.47 5.64 -2.29
C LEU A 2 0.68 4.32 -2.26
N ALA A 3 -0.31 4.15 -3.14
CA ALA A 3 -1.03 2.87 -3.26
C ALA A 3 -0.10 1.72 -3.69
N THR A 4 0.84 1.99 -4.60
CA THR A 4 1.85 1.02 -5.06
C THR A 4 2.80 0.65 -3.93
N LYS A 5 3.27 1.62 -3.13
CA LYS A 5 4.10 1.37 -1.94
C LYS A 5 3.35 0.52 -0.91
N ALA A 6 2.09 0.85 -0.64
CA ALA A 6 1.25 0.06 0.25
C ALA A 6 1.00 -1.37 -0.28
N ALA A 7 0.80 -1.55 -1.59
CA ALA A 7 0.61 -2.87 -2.20
C ALA A 7 1.84 -3.77 -2.03
N ARG A 8 3.05 -3.19 -2.17
CA ARG A 8 4.32 -3.91 -1.90
C ARG A 8 4.38 -4.39 -0.45
N VAL A 9 3.97 -3.56 0.50
CA VAL A 9 3.93 -3.92 1.94
C VAL A 9 2.90 -5.01 2.22
N VAL A 10 1.70 -4.93 1.64
CA VAL A 10 0.67 -5.96 1.77
C VAL A 10 1.15 -7.29 1.19
N SER A 11 1.79 -7.27 0.03
CA SER A 11 2.39 -8.47 -0.56
C SER A 11 3.48 -9.06 0.32
N ALA A 12 4.33 -8.21 0.92
CA ALA A 12 5.40 -8.66 1.82
C ALA A 12 4.88 -9.25 3.13
N ALA A 13 3.72 -8.79 3.61
CA ALA A 13 3.12 -9.26 4.85
C ALA A 13 2.53 -10.68 4.76
N ASP A 14 2.46 -11.27 3.55
CA ASP A 14 2.09 -12.68 3.34
C ASP A 14 0.79 -13.07 4.06
N GLY A 15 -0.28 -12.33 3.78
CA GLY A 15 -1.62 -12.54 4.34
C GLY A 15 -1.85 -11.97 5.75
N ARG A 16 -0.81 -11.48 6.43
CA ARG A 16 -0.94 -10.83 7.74
C ARG A 16 -1.53 -9.43 7.62
N ALA A 17 -2.25 -9.00 8.66
CA ALA A 17 -2.90 -7.70 8.65
C ALA A 17 -1.86 -6.56 8.70
N VAL A 18 -2.01 -5.57 7.82
CA VAL A 18 -1.19 -4.35 7.80
C VAL A 18 -2.04 -3.13 8.09
N VAL A 19 -1.57 -2.26 8.97
CA VAL A 19 -2.32 -1.09 9.45
C VAL A 19 -1.49 0.19 9.32
N ASP A 20 -2.18 1.28 8.98
CA ASP A 20 -1.58 2.61 8.77
C ASP A 20 -1.39 3.39 10.08
N PHE A 21 -0.13 3.61 10.44
CA PHE A 21 0.36 4.49 11.53
C PHE A 21 1.11 5.73 11.03
N ALA A 22 0.94 6.11 9.77
CA ALA A 22 1.80 7.09 9.11
C ALA A 22 1.35 8.55 9.26
N ALA A 23 0.16 8.80 9.82
CA ALA A 23 -0.43 10.14 9.89
C ALA A 23 0.48 11.21 10.53
N ARG A 24 1.33 10.82 11.48
CA ARG A 24 2.25 11.74 12.17
C ARG A 24 3.52 12.11 11.38
N ARG A 25 3.80 11.44 10.25
CA ARG A 25 5.02 11.63 9.43
C ARG A 25 4.75 11.92 7.95
N THR A 26 3.55 11.62 7.48
CA THR A 26 3.10 11.96 6.12
C THR A 26 3.18 13.48 5.88
N GLN A 27 3.43 13.87 4.63
CA GLN A 27 3.73 15.25 4.26
C GLN A 27 2.47 16.13 4.25
N GLY A 28 2.03 16.56 5.43
CA GLY A 28 0.86 17.42 5.62
C GLY A 28 -0.46 16.65 5.73
N ILE A 29 -1.51 17.40 6.13
CA ILE A 29 -2.81 16.84 6.51
C ILE A 29 -3.47 16.08 5.34
N ASP A 30 -3.46 16.68 4.15
CA ASP A 30 -4.09 16.08 2.98
C ASP A 30 -3.36 14.80 2.54
N SER A 31 -2.03 14.77 2.64
CA SER A 31 -1.23 13.57 2.38
C SER A 31 -1.55 12.46 3.38
N ALA A 32 -1.65 12.77 4.68
CA ALA A 32 -2.04 11.81 5.72
C ALA A 32 -3.40 11.16 5.44
N ILE A 33 -4.39 11.97 5.04
CA ILE A 33 -5.75 11.49 4.76
C ILE A 33 -5.80 10.67 3.47
N LYS A 34 -5.11 11.13 2.41
CA LYS A 34 -5.06 10.42 1.13
C LYS A 34 -4.22 9.15 1.18
N PHE A 35 -3.18 9.12 2.01
CA PHE A 35 -2.40 7.91 2.27
C PHE A 35 -3.28 6.82 2.85
N ALA A 36 -4.01 7.10 3.94
CA ALA A 36 -4.94 6.15 4.55
C ALA A 36 -5.92 5.55 3.51
N ARG A 37 -6.48 6.39 2.63
CA ARG A 37 -7.34 5.95 1.52
C ARG A 37 -6.59 5.05 0.52
N ALA A 38 -5.41 5.47 0.09
CA ALA A 38 -4.61 4.73 -0.89
C ALA A 38 -4.12 3.38 -0.34
N ALA A 39 -3.72 3.35 0.94
CA ALA A 39 -3.28 2.16 1.65
C ALA A 39 -4.44 1.17 1.82
N TYR A 40 -5.64 1.64 2.15
CA TYR A 40 -6.82 0.79 2.20
C TYR A 40 -7.14 0.17 0.84
N ILE A 41 -7.13 0.96 -0.25
CA ILE A 41 -7.31 0.42 -1.61
C ILE A 41 -6.26 -0.66 -1.92
N ALA A 42 -5.03 -0.50 -1.46
CA ALA A 42 -3.97 -1.47 -1.68
C ALA A 42 -4.07 -2.75 -0.82
N GLY A 43 -4.95 -2.78 0.19
CA GLY A 43 -5.19 -3.95 1.04
C GLY A 43 -4.89 -3.77 2.52
N PHE A 44 -4.59 -2.56 3.01
CA PHE A 44 -4.43 -2.34 4.45
C PHE A 44 -5.75 -2.61 5.19
N ALA A 45 -5.66 -3.25 6.35
CA ALA A 45 -6.80 -3.65 7.17
C ALA A 45 -7.45 -2.45 7.90
N GLY A 46 -6.69 -1.39 8.18
CA GLY A 46 -7.20 -0.20 8.86
C GLY A 46 -6.23 0.96 8.94
N THR A 47 -6.68 2.05 9.57
CA THR A 47 -5.91 3.29 9.76
C THR A 47 -6.07 3.86 11.17
N SER A 48 -4.98 4.41 11.71
CA SER A 48 -4.99 5.24 12.93
C SER A 48 -5.54 6.65 12.70
N ASN A 49 -5.69 7.08 11.44
CA ASN A 49 -6.20 8.40 11.10
C ASN A 49 -7.73 8.44 11.23
N VAL A 50 -8.23 8.86 12.38
CA VAL A 50 -9.67 8.93 12.70
C VAL A 50 -10.45 9.79 11.70
N LEU A 51 -9.87 10.87 11.19
CA LEU A 51 -10.52 11.71 10.19
C LEU A 51 -10.66 10.99 8.85
N ALA A 52 -9.63 10.25 8.42
CA ALA A 52 -9.72 9.42 7.22
C ALA A 52 -10.73 8.27 7.40
N ALA A 53 -10.71 7.59 8.55
CA ALA A 53 -11.69 6.55 8.89
C ALA A 53 -13.12 7.07 8.79
N LYS A 54 -13.40 8.24 9.39
CA LYS A 54 -14.72 8.89 9.30
C LYS A 54 -15.09 9.30 7.88
N ARG A 55 -14.15 9.92 7.14
CA ARG A 55 -14.42 10.48 5.81
C ARG A 55 -14.65 9.40 4.75
N TYR A 56 -13.97 8.28 4.89
CA TYR A 56 -13.90 7.25 3.85
C TYR A 56 -14.52 5.91 4.25
N GLY A 57 -14.94 5.74 5.51
CA GLY A 57 -15.48 4.48 6.01
C GLY A 57 -14.42 3.38 6.16
N ILE A 58 -13.16 3.76 6.38
CA ILE A 58 -12.05 2.81 6.57
C ILE A 58 -12.11 2.28 8.01
N PRO A 59 -11.91 0.97 8.24
CA PRO A 59 -11.79 0.43 9.59
C PRO A 59 -10.68 1.14 10.38
N ARG A 60 -10.94 1.38 11.66
CA ARG A 60 -9.92 1.94 12.56
C ARG A 60 -8.88 0.86 12.87
N SER A 61 -7.64 1.29 13.09
CA SER A 61 -6.56 0.43 13.57
C SER A 61 -6.89 -0.25 14.91
N TRP A 62 -6.01 -1.15 15.33
CA TRP A 62 -6.00 -1.67 16.71
C TRP A 62 -6.07 -0.53 17.73
N HIS A 63 -6.75 -0.81 18.84
CA HIS A 63 -6.82 0.10 19.99
C HIS A 63 -5.61 -0.17 20.89
N ASP A 64 -4.51 0.51 20.60
CA ASP A 64 -3.29 0.39 21.38
C ASP A 64 -3.00 1.64 22.24
N GLY A 65 -2.43 1.38 23.42
CA GLY A 65 -1.81 2.42 24.23
C GLY A 65 -0.54 2.94 23.55
N ALA A 66 -0.29 4.25 23.65
CA ALA A 66 1.01 4.82 23.33
C ALA A 66 1.93 4.76 24.56
N HIS A 67 3.25 4.80 24.34
CA HIS A 67 4.21 4.89 25.46
C HIS A 67 3.87 6.00 26.45
N SER A 68 3.36 7.15 25.99
CA SER A 68 2.96 8.25 26.86
C SER A 68 1.88 7.88 27.89
N PHE A 69 0.99 6.95 27.56
CA PHE A 69 0.01 6.43 28.50
C PHE A 69 0.69 5.56 29.55
N ILE A 70 1.55 4.63 29.13
CA ILE A 70 2.28 3.72 30.04
C ILE A 70 3.15 4.52 31.01
N THR A 71 3.91 5.50 30.51
CA THR A 71 4.79 6.34 31.34
C THR A 71 4.05 7.28 32.28
N SER A 72 2.72 7.38 32.20
CA SER A 72 1.92 8.20 33.11
C SER A 72 1.54 7.48 34.42
N PHE A 73 1.84 6.18 34.52
CA PHE A 73 1.65 5.36 35.71
C PHE A 73 2.99 5.03 36.37
N ASP A 74 2.94 4.58 37.63
CA ASP A 74 4.13 4.19 38.37
C ASP A 74 4.71 2.84 37.90
N SER A 75 3.91 2.01 37.21
CA SER A 75 4.35 0.73 36.66
C SER A 75 3.59 0.33 35.39
N GLU A 76 4.22 -0.46 34.52
CA GLU A 76 3.56 -1.06 33.34
C GLU A 76 2.36 -1.93 33.71
N LEU A 77 2.47 -2.69 34.81
CA LEU A 77 1.40 -3.56 35.27
C LEU A 77 0.13 -2.77 35.63
N GLU A 78 0.29 -1.62 36.28
CA GLU A 78 -0.82 -0.73 36.59
C GLU A 78 -1.41 -0.11 35.31
N ALA A 79 -0.56 0.35 34.40
CA ALA A 79 -1.01 0.91 33.11
C ALA A 79 -1.82 -0.11 32.30
N PHE A 80 -1.34 -1.35 32.17
CA PHE A 80 -2.05 -2.42 31.47
C PHE A 80 -3.37 -2.76 32.15
N GLY A 81 -3.40 -2.83 33.49
CA GLY A 81 -4.63 -3.04 34.25
C GLY A 81 -5.67 -1.93 34.04
N ALA A 82 -5.24 -0.66 34.06
CA ALA A 82 -6.11 0.50 33.81
C ALA A 82 -6.65 0.52 32.37
N TYR A 83 -5.80 0.15 31.39
CA TYR A 83 -6.21 0.03 29.99
C TYR A 83 -7.23 -1.09 29.80
N ALA A 84 -6.97 -2.27 30.37
CA ALA A 84 -7.88 -3.41 30.34
C ALA A 84 -9.25 -3.09 30.95
N ALA A 85 -9.28 -2.36 32.07
CA ALA A 85 -10.53 -1.95 32.70
C ALA A 85 -11.35 -0.98 31.82
N SER A 86 -10.68 -0.18 30.98
CA SER A 86 -11.33 0.78 30.09
C SER A 86 -11.78 0.15 28.75
N PHE A 87 -11.01 -0.82 28.26
CA PHE A 87 -11.20 -1.45 26.94
C PHE A 87 -11.12 -3.00 27.03
N PRO A 88 -12.01 -3.64 27.81
CA PRO A 88 -11.86 -5.05 28.17
C PRO A 88 -11.95 -6.01 26.96
N ASP A 89 -12.75 -5.69 25.95
CA ASP A 89 -12.95 -6.53 24.76
C ASP A 89 -12.04 -6.15 23.57
N ASN A 90 -11.18 -5.14 23.73
CA ASN A 90 -10.30 -4.68 22.66
C ASN A 90 -9.00 -4.08 23.19
N SER A 91 -8.29 -4.88 23.99
CA SER A 91 -7.02 -4.48 24.59
C SER A 91 -5.84 -4.93 23.73
N THR A 92 -4.93 -4.00 23.46
CA THR A 92 -3.60 -4.28 22.91
C THR A 92 -2.55 -3.57 23.76
N PHE A 93 -1.60 -4.33 24.29
CA PHE A 93 -0.58 -3.79 25.18
C PHE A 93 0.74 -3.57 24.45
N LEU A 94 1.31 -2.36 24.59
CA LEU A 94 2.64 -2.04 24.10
C LEU A 94 3.66 -2.42 25.18
N VAL A 95 4.49 -3.41 24.90
CA VAL A 95 5.26 -4.13 25.94
C VAL A 95 6.72 -3.72 26.05
N ASP A 96 7.21 -2.80 25.22
CA ASP A 96 8.62 -2.43 25.11
C ASP A 96 8.91 -1.02 25.66
N THR A 97 8.18 -0.57 26.69
CA THR A 97 8.40 0.77 27.26
C THR A 97 9.67 0.83 28.12
N TYR A 98 9.95 -0.22 28.91
CA TYR A 98 11.14 -0.28 29.76
C TYR A 98 12.00 -1.51 29.48
N ASP A 99 11.42 -2.71 29.57
CA ASP A 99 12.05 -3.98 29.25
C ASP A 99 11.01 -4.89 28.60
N THR A 100 11.26 -5.32 27.36
CA THR A 100 10.28 -6.06 26.57
C THR A 100 9.87 -7.38 27.22
N ILE A 101 10.82 -8.09 27.85
CA ILE A 101 10.53 -9.41 28.42
C ILE A 101 9.72 -9.26 29.71
N GLU A 102 10.08 -8.31 30.58
CA GLU A 102 9.25 -8.00 31.74
C GLU A 102 7.88 -7.43 31.34
N GLY A 103 7.82 -6.61 30.29
CA GLY A 103 6.57 -6.09 29.73
C GLY A 103 5.64 -7.21 29.25
N ILE A 104 6.18 -8.25 28.60
CA ILE A 104 5.41 -9.45 28.21
C ILE A 104 4.93 -10.21 29.46
N ARG A 105 5.76 -10.36 30.51
CA ARG A 105 5.32 -10.99 31.78
C ARG A 105 4.19 -10.21 32.45
N ASN A 106 4.27 -8.89 32.44
CA ASN A 106 3.22 -8.00 32.94
C ASN A 106 1.93 -8.16 32.12
N ALA A 107 2.04 -8.17 30.79
CA ALA A 107 0.91 -8.40 29.89
C ALA A 107 0.23 -9.75 30.14
N ILE A 108 1.00 -10.83 30.29
CA ILE A 108 0.48 -12.17 30.64
C ILE A 108 -0.26 -12.15 31.98
N THR A 109 0.28 -11.45 32.97
CA THR A 109 -0.33 -11.34 34.30
C THR A 109 -1.70 -10.66 34.22
N VAL A 110 -1.81 -9.58 33.45
CA VAL A 110 -3.08 -8.86 33.23
C VAL A 110 -4.04 -9.70 32.37
N ALA A 111 -3.56 -10.36 31.31
CA ALA A 111 -4.38 -11.20 30.45
C ALA A 111 -5.07 -12.33 31.22
N LYS A 112 -4.36 -12.97 32.17
CA LYS A 112 -4.96 -13.99 33.04
C LYS A 112 -6.07 -13.43 33.93
N ARG A 113 -5.87 -12.23 34.49
CA ARG A 113 -6.90 -11.53 35.29
C ARG A 113 -8.10 -11.14 34.43
N MET A 114 -7.88 -10.71 33.19
CA MET A 114 -8.97 -10.43 32.23
C MET A 114 -9.80 -11.69 31.97
N ARG A 115 -9.14 -12.83 31.76
CA ARG A 115 -9.80 -14.12 31.53
C ARG A 115 -10.66 -14.57 32.72
N GLU A 116 -10.18 -14.36 33.94
CA GLU A 116 -10.97 -14.60 35.17
C GLU A 116 -12.25 -13.74 35.22
N GLN A 117 -12.23 -12.58 34.56
CA GLN A 117 -13.36 -11.64 34.45
C GLN A 117 -14.21 -11.88 33.20
N GLY A 118 -13.89 -12.89 32.37
CA GLY A 118 -14.63 -13.23 31.15
C GLY A 118 -14.21 -12.44 29.91
N HIS A 119 -13.06 -11.77 29.93
CA HIS A 119 -12.50 -11.01 28.81
C HIS A 119 -11.18 -11.61 28.33
N GLU A 120 -10.80 -11.35 27.08
CA GLU A 120 -9.55 -11.87 26.51
C GLU A 120 -8.67 -10.71 26.01
N LEU A 121 -7.35 -10.88 26.14
CA LEU A 121 -6.39 -9.94 25.57
C LEU A 121 -6.29 -10.20 24.06
N ASN A 122 -6.41 -9.15 23.23
CA ASN A 122 -6.35 -9.34 21.78
C ASN A 122 -4.91 -9.50 21.29
N ALA A 123 -4.01 -8.63 21.76
CA ALA A 123 -2.66 -8.57 21.25
C ALA A 123 -1.65 -7.94 22.21
N ILE A 124 -0.38 -8.22 21.96
CA ILE A 124 0.76 -7.41 22.41
C ILE A 124 1.43 -6.76 21.20
N ARG A 125 2.07 -5.61 21.39
CA ARG A 125 2.78 -4.88 20.33
C ARG A 125 4.24 -4.63 20.71
N LEU A 126 5.13 -4.97 19.79
CA LEU A 126 6.57 -4.71 19.81
C LEU A 126 6.88 -3.52 18.87
N ASP A 127 7.48 -2.43 19.34
CA ASP A 127 7.80 -1.24 18.51
C ASP A 127 9.32 -1.05 18.30
N SER A 128 10.15 -1.79 19.02
CA SER A 128 11.61 -1.63 19.03
C SER A 128 12.36 -2.92 19.35
N GLY A 129 13.70 -2.87 19.23
CA GLY A 129 14.59 -4.00 19.50
C GLY A 129 14.73 -4.99 18.33
N ASP A 130 15.24 -6.18 18.62
CA ASP A 130 15.32 -7.27 17.65
C ASP A 130 13.94 -7.95 17.53
N LEU A 131 13.12 -7.44 16.61
CA LEU A 131 11.75 -7.92 16.40
C LEU A 131 11.70 -9.42 16.05
N LEU A 132 12.73 -9.98 15.41
CA LEU A 132 12.78 -11.39 15.09
C LEU A 132 12.87 -12.21 16.38
N ALA A 133 13.92 -11.96 17.17
CA ALA A 133 14.15 -12.68 18.42
C ALA A 133 13.00 -12.46 19.43
N LEU A 134 12.57 -11.20 19.58
CA LEU A 134 11.52 -10.82 20.53
C LEU A 134 10.17 -11.41 20.15
N SER A 135 9.82 -11.50 18.86
CA SER A 135 8.55 -12.12 18.45
C SER A 135 8.51 -13.60 18.85
N ILE A 136 9.59 -14.35 18.56
CA ILE A 136 9.72 -15.78 18.88
C ILE A 136 9.63 -16.01 20.40
N GLU A 137 10.34 -15.20 21.17
CA GLU A 137 10.30 -15.28 22.63
C GLU A 137 8.91 -14.93 23.17
N ALA A 138 8.28 -13.87 22.66
CA ALA A 138 6.94 -13.47 23.06
C ALA A 138 5.90 -14.57 22.78
N ARG A 139 5.92 -15.17 21.59
CA ARG A 139 5.05 -16.29 21.24
C ARG A 139 5.26 -17.48 22.18
N SER A 140 6.51 -17.85 22.45
CA SER A 140 6.84 -18.93 23.39
C SER A 140 6.32 -18.67 24.81
N MET A 141 6.47 -17.44 25.31
CA MET A 141 5.99 -17.05 26.64
C MET A 141 4.46 -17.05 26.74
N LEU A 142 3.77 -16.56 25.71
CA LEU A 142 2.30 -16.58 25.63
C LEU A 142 1.77 -18.02 25.58
N ASP A 143 2.39 -18.89 24.78
CA ASP A 143 1.99 -20.30 24.66
C ASP A 143 2.22 -21.06 25.97
N ALA A 144 3.37 -20.85 26.62
CA ALA A 144 3.65 -21.41 27.94
C ALA A 144 2.65 -20.93 29.01
N ALA A 145 2.11 -19.72 28.84
CA ALA A 145 1.06 -19.17 29.68
C ALA A 145 -0.37 -19.62 29.31
N SER A 146 -0.52 -20.49 28.30
CA SER A 146 -1.80 -20.92 27.73
C SER A 146 -2.64 -19.76 27.17
N LEU A 147 -1.97 -18.86 26.44
CA LEU A 147 -2.54 -17.71 25.74
C LEU A 147 -2.27 -17.76 24.20
N PRO A 148 -2.55 -18.89 23.50
CA PRO A 148 -2.21 -19.04 22.08
C PRO A 148 -2.96 -18.05 21.16
N GLU A 149 -4.13 -17.58 21.56
CA GLU A 149 -4.97 -16.64 20.81
C GLU A 149 -4.48 -15.18 20.83
N VAL A 150 -3.64 -14.80 21.80
CA VAL A 150 -3.11 -13.43 21.89
C VAL A 150 -2.15 -13.18 20.73
N GLN A 151 -2.44 -12.20 19.89
CA GLN A 151 -1.63 -11.88 18.72
C GLN A 151 -0.34 -11.13 19.08
N VAL A 152 0.71 -11.34 18.29
CA VAL A 152 1.96 -10.57 18.36
C VAL A 152 1.99 -9.58 17.20
N LEU A 153 1.90 -8.30 17.49
CA LEU A 153 1.96 -7.22 16.51
C LEU A 153 3.34 -6.55 16.53
N ALA A 154 3.83 -6.12 15.37
CA ALA A 154 5.07 -5.38 15.27
C ALA A 154 4.89 -4.02 14.58
N SER A 155 5.56 -3.01 15.11
CA SER A 155 5.71 -1.69 14.49
C SER A 155 7.16 -1.21 14.63
N GLY A 156 7.45 0.05 14.32
CA GLY A 156 8.81 0.59 14.44
C GLY A 156 9.55 0.72 13.12
N GLY A 157 9.10 1.63 12.26
CA GLY A 157 9.85 2.00 11.05
C GLY A 157 9.94 0.93 9.97
N LEU A 158 9.06 -0.07 10.00
CA LEU A 158 9.02 -1.17 9.03
C LEU A 158 8.70 -0.70 7.60
N ASP A 159 9.37 -1.31 6.63
CA ASP A 159 9.04 -1.30 5.20
C ASP A 159 8.82 -2.73 4.66
N GLU A 160 8.49 -2.84 3.37
CA GLU A 160 8.23 -4.14 2.73
C GLU A 160 9.44 -5.09 2.74
N PHE A 161 10.67 -4.58 2.71
CA PHE A 161 11.87 -5.41 2.67
C PHE A 161 12.18 -5.98 4.05
N GLN A 162 11.99 -5.16 5.09
CA GLN A 162 12.15 -5.59 6.47
C GLN A 162 11.08 -6.60 6.86
N ILE A 163 9.82 -6.38 6.47
CA ILE A 163 8.72 -7.32 6.73
C ILE A 163 9.00 -8.67 6.05
N GLU A 164 9.32 -8.67 4.76
CA GLU A 164 9.65 -9.91 4.03
C GLU A 164 10.84 -10.65 4.67
N SER A 165 11.88 -9.90 5.07
CA SER A 165 13.03 -10.49 5.76
C SER A 165 12.66 -11.13 7.10
N LEU A 166 11.87 -10.44 7.94
CA LEU A 166 11.42 -10.97 9.24
C LEU A 166 10.65 -12.29 9.05
N LEU A 167 9.71 -12.32 8.11
CA LEU A 167 8.90 -13.49 7.84
C LEU A 167 9.72 -14.66 7.28
N SER A 168 10.65 -14.38 6.36
CA SER A 168 11.55 -15.39 5.79
C SER A 168 12.48 -16.05 6.84
N LEU A 169 12.80 -15.32 7.92
CA LEU A 169 13.62 -15.79 9.03
C LEU A 169 12.79 -16.48 10.13
N GLY A 170 11.47 -16.58 9.95
CA GLY A 170 10.58 -17.28 10.88
C GLY A 170 10.09 -16.42 12.05
N ALA A 171 10.04 -15.08 11.91
CA ALA A 171 9.43 -14.22 12.91
C ALA A 171 7.96 -14.61 13.14
N THR A 172 7.56 -14.67 14.41
CA THR A 172 6.21 -15.06 14.84
C THR A 172 5.36 -13.81 15.08
N ILE A 173 5.12 -13.07 14.00
CA ILE A 173 4.35 -11.82 14.00
C ILE A 173 3.04 -12.06 13.23
N ASP A 174 1.92 -11.65 13.82
CA ASP A 174 0.57 -11.83 13.29
C ASP A 174 0.05 -10.61 12.51
N GLY A 175 0.64 -9.43 12.74
CA GLY A 175 0.27 -8.19 12.06
C GLY A 175 1.29 -7.07 12.20
N PHE A 176 1.23 -6.11 11.29
CA PHE A 176 2.22 -5.03 11.16
C PHE A 176 1.58 -3.64 11.19
N GLY A 177 2.10 -2.77 12.06
CA GLY A 177 1.83 -1.34 12.06
C GLY A 177 2.94 -0.58 11.32
N VAL A 178 2.63 -0.01 10.17
CA VAL A 178 3.63 0.70 9.34
C VAL A 178 3.38 2.20 9.31
N GLY A 179 4.47 2.98 9.37
CA GLY A 179 4.42 4.42 9.56
C GLY A 179 5.25 5.19 8.54
N THR A 180 6.38 5.74 8.99
CA THR A 180 7.22 6.69 8.25
C THR A 180 7.57 6.21 6.85
N ASN A 181 8.25 5.06 6.71
CA ASN A 181 8.83 4.60 5.45
C ASN A 181 7.79 4.40 4.35
N VAL A 182 6.60 3.92 4.73
CA VAL A 182 5.49 3.69 3.81
C VAL A 182 4.75 4.99 3.50
N GLY A 183 4.41 5.77 4.52
CA GLY A 183 3.64 7.01 4.36
C GLY A 183 4.38 8.11 3.62
N THR A 184 5.70 8.17 3.72
CA THR A 184 6.52 9.11 2.96
C THR A 184 7.08 8.49 1.68
N SER A 185 6.87 7.20 1.43
CA SER A 185 7.54 6.45 0.34
C SER A 185 9.05 6.73 0.35
N ALA A 186 9.70 6.47 1.49
CA ALA A 186 11.03 7.01 1.81
C ALA A 186 12.14 6.65 0.80
N ASP A 187 12.04 5.49 0.18
CA ASP A 187 12.93 4.98 -0.87
C ASP A 187 12.70 5.64 -2.23
N TYR A 188 11.46 6.02 -2.54
CA TYR A 188 11.09 6.67 -3.79
C TYR A 188 9.94 7.67 -3.57
N PRO A 189 10.23 8.89 -3.04
CA PRO A 189 9.20 9.82 -2.55
C PRO A 189 8.57 10.70 -3.64
N TRP A 190 8.81 10.42 -4.91
CA TRP A 190 8.18 11.09 -6.05
C TRP A 190 7.78 10.08 -7.12
N LEU A 191 7.04 10.54 -8.14
CA LEU A 191 6.73 9.76 -9.32
C LEU A 191 6.87 10.66 -10.54
N ASP A 192 7.59 10.21 -11.56
CA ASP A 192 7.86 10.98 -12.78
C ASP A 192 6.65 11.01 -13.74
N CYS A 193 5.48 11.42 -13.23
CA CYS A 193 4.29 11.66 -14.03
C CYS A 193 4.33 13.03 -14.70
N VAL A 194 4.02 13.07 -16.00
CA VAL A 194 3.99 14.32 -16.78
C VAL A 194 2.67 14.47 -17.54
N TYR A 195 2.20 15.71 -17.64
CA TYR A 195 1.13 16.08 -18.55
C TYR A 195 1.73 16.65 -19.84
N LYS A 196 1.32 16.12 -21.00
CA LYS A 196 1.81 16.55 -22.32
C LYS A 196 0.65 16.70 -23.29
N MET A 197 0.67 17.79 -24.07
CA MET A 197 -0.20 17.93 -25.23
C MET A 197 0.29 16.99 -26.33
N VAL A 198 -0.60 16.13 -26.83
CA VAL A 198 -0.30 15.11 -27.85
C VAL A 198 -0.93 15.46 -29.20
N GLU A 199 -1.93 16.34 -29.19
CA GLU A 199 -2.65 16.82 -30.36
C GLU A 199 -3.26 18.20 -30.07
N TYR A 200 -3.31 19.06 -31.08
CA TYR A 200 -3.99 20.36 -31.05
C TYR A 200 -4.68 20.59 -32.38
N ASP A 201 -6.01 20.78 -32.36
CA ASP A 201 -6.79 21.10 -33.57
C ASP A 201 -6.56 20.06 -34.69
N GLY A 202 -6.69 18.77 -34.33
CA GLY A 202 -6.45 17.63 -35.22
C GLY A 202 -4.99 17.42 -35.65
N ARG A 203 -4.06 18.27 -35.18
CA ARG A 203 -2.63 18.21 -35.54
C ARG A 203 -1.84 17.55 -34.42
N PRO A 204 -1.15 16.43 -34.69
CA PRO A 204 -0.28 15.79 -33.70
C PRO A 204 0.83 16.76 -33.25
N THR A 205 1.07 16.84 -31.94
CA THR A 205 2.10 17.70 -31.35
C THR A 205 3.16 16.86 -30.66
N MET A 206 4.43 17.22 -30.85
CA MET A 206 5.56 16.52 -30.24
C MET A 206 6.57 17.53 -29.69
N LYS A 207 7.11 17.24 -28.51
CA LYS A 207 8.35 17.88 -28.06
C LYS A 207 9.52 17.00 -28.50
N LEU A 208 10.39 17.55 -29.33
CA LEU A 208 11.68 16.94 -29.64
C LEU A 208 12.66 17.35 -28.53
N SER A 209 13.19 16.37 -27.81
CA SER A 209 14.36 16.55 -26.93
C SER A 209 15.34 15.41 -27.19
N GLU A 210 16.63 15.67 -27.02
CA GLU A 210 17.72 14.74 -27.33
C GLU A 210 17.57 13.38 -26.62
N ASP A 211 16.98 13.36 -25.42
CA ASP A 211 16.90 12.13 -24.61
C ASP A 211 15.50 11.46 -24.56
N LYS A 212 14.43 12.17 -24.94
CA LYS A 212 13.04 11.65 -24.79
C LYS A 212 12.10 12.20 -25.86
N GLU A 213 11.42 11.32 -26.59
CA GLU A 213 10.33 11.68 -27.51
C GLU A 213 8.97 11.35 -26.88
N THR A 214 8.05 12.31 -26.94
CA THR A 214 6.66 12.08 -26.52
C THR A 214 5.85 11.42 -27.63
N LEU A 215 5.02 10.43 -27.29
CA LEU A 215 4.09 9.80 -28.24
C LEU A 215 2.96 10.75 -28.66
N VAL A 216 2.79 10.94 -29.96
CA VAL A 216 1.81 11.87 -30.53
C VAL A 216 0.39 11.31 -30.59
N GLY A 217 -0.59 12.19 -30.82
CA GLY A 217 -1.98 11.85 -31.09
C GLY A 217 -2.75 11.33 -29.88
N ALA A 218 -4.07 11.27 -30.01
CA ALA A 218 -4.93 10.55 -29.08
C ALA A 218 -4.60 9.04 -29.09
N LYS A 219 -4.54 8.41 -27.92
CA LYS A 219 -4.09 7.02 -27.72
C LYS A 219 -5.04 6.23 -26.82
N GLN A 220 -5.04 4.92 -27.02
CA GLN A 220 -5.63 3.91 -26.14
C GLN A 220 -4.51 2.96 -25.67
N VAL A 221 -4.71 2.32 -24.51
CA VAL A 221 -3.87 1.23 -24.02
C VAL A 221 -4.70 -0.04 -24.04
N PHE A 222 -4.19 -1.07 -24.72
CA PHE A 222 -4.81 -2.38 -24.82
C PHE A 222 -3.95 -3.39 -24.07
N ARG A 223 -4.55 -4.15 -23.17
CA ARG A 223 -3.86 -5.13 -22.35
C ARG A 223 -4.09 -6.54 -22.88
N TYR A 224 -3.03 -7.26 -23.18
CA TYR A 224 -3.11 -8.68 -23.51
C TYR A 224 -3.38 -9.50 -22.25
N VAL A 225 -4.39 -10.37 -22.36
CA VAL A 225 -4.75 -11.34 -21.34
C VAL A 225 -4.44 -12.73 -21.88
N GLY A 226 -3.58 -13.47 -21.18
CA GLY A 226 -3.27 -14.86 -21.52
C GLY A 226 -4.49 -15.77 -21.34
N GLU A 227 -4.44 -16.96 -21.94
CA GLU A 227 -5.50 -17.98 -21.77
C GLU A 227 -5.64 -18.42 -20.30
N ASP A 228 -4.58 -18.26 -19.51
CA ASP A 228 -4.54 -18.48 -18.06
C ASP A 228 -5.16 -17.33 -17.24
N GLY A 229 -5.62 -16.26 -17.90
CA GLY A 229 -6.19 -15.07 -17.28
C GLY A 229 -5.15 -14.04 -16.79
N MET A 230 -3.86 -14.34 -16.93
CA MET A 230 -2.76 -13.49 -16.48
C MET A 230 -2.46 -12.39 -17.49
N TYR A 231 -1.85 -11.30 -17.03
CA TYR A 231 -1.47 -10.17 -17.87
C TYR A 231 -0.16 -10.44 -18.60
N ALA A 232 -0.23 -10.41 -19.94
CA ALA A 232 0.91 -10.74 -20.81
C ALA A 232 1.66 -9.51 -21.34
N GLY A 233 1.08 -8.31 -21.21
CA GLY A 233 1.70 -7.05 -21.62
C GLY A 233 0.68 -6.05 -22.13
N ASP A 234 1.10 -4.80 -22.30
CA ASP A 234 0.29 -3.72 -22.82
C ASP A 234 0.79 -3.26 -24.20
N VAL A 235 -0.13 -2.88 -25.09
CA VAL A 235 0.16 -2.17 -26.34
C VAL A 235 -0.53 -0.80 -26.33
N ILE A 236 0.26 0.24 -26.59
CA ILE A 236 -0.22 1.60 -26.77
C ILE A 236 -0.51 1.79 -28.26
N GLY A 237 -1.76 2.05 -28.60
CA GLY A 237 -2.21 2.29 -29.97
C GLY A 237 -2.95 3.62 -30.12
N CYS A 238 -3.30 3.99 -31.35
CA CYS A 238 -4.18 5.12 -31.57
C CYS A 238 -5.62 4.82 -31.16
N THR A 239 -6.40 5.83 -30.78
CA THR A 239 -7.83 5.67 -30.44
C THR A 239 -8.71 5.25 -31.62
N ASP A 240 -8.24 5.48 -32.86
CA ASP A 240 -8.91 5.11 -34.11
C ASP A 240 -8.37 3.80 -34.73
N GLU A 241 -7.61 3.02 -33.96
CA GLU A 241 -7.19 1.66 -34.32
C GLU A 241 -8.24 0.64 -33.89
N PRO A 242 -8.44 -0.44 -34.66
CA PRO A 242 -9.22 -1.58 -34.17
C PRO A 242 -8.53 -2.18 -32.94
N GLU A 243 -9.34 -2.60 -31.96
CA GLU A 243 -8.86 -3.34 -30.79
C GLU A 243 -8.18 -4.63 -31.25
N PRO A 244 -6.91 -4.89 -30.85
CA PRO A 244 -6.25 -6.15 -31.17
C PRO A 244 -6.95 -7.35 -30.54
N ASP A 245 -6.98 -8.48 -31.24
CA ASP A 245 -7.56 -9.73 -30.73
C ASP A 245 -6.90 -10.15 -29.41
N GLY A 246 -7.71 -10.61 -28.45
CA GLY A 246 -7.23 -11.06 -27.14
C GLY A 246 -6.78 -9.95 -26.19
N THR A 247 -7.22 -8.70 -26.44
CA THR A 247 -6.95 -7.57 -25.55
C THR A 247 -8.19 -7.04 -24.85
N GLU A 248 -7.97 -6.24 -23.80
CA GLU A 248 -8.97 -5.39 -23.15
C GLU A 248 -8.49 -3.93 -23.14
N MET A 249 -9.40 -2.97 -23.37
CA MET A 249 -9.11 -1.54 -23.30
C MET A 249 -8.99 -1.04 -21.84
N LEU A 250 -7.93 -0.29 -21.54
CA LEU A 250 -7.69 0.22 -20.18
C LEU A 250 -8.21 1.64 -19.93
N LEU A 251 -8.20 2.53 -20.93
CA LEU A 251 -8.75 3.87 -20.77
C LEU A 251 -10.24 3.85 -21.05
N SER A 252 -11.04 4.20 -20.03
CA SER A 252 -12.47 4.42 -20.15
C SER A 252 -12.80 5.91 -20.04
N GLU A 253 -13.89 6.33 -20.69
CA GLU A 253 -14.36 7.72 -20.59
C GLU A 253 -15.04 7.94 -19.24
N VAL A 254 -14.41 8.73 -18.37
CA VAL A 254 -14.95 9.03 -17.03
C VAL A 254 -15.66 10.38 -16.94
N MET A 255 -15.48 11.25 -17.94
CA MET A 255 -16.01 12.60 -17.97
C MET A 255 -16.26 13.06 -19.42
N ARG A 256 -17.43 13.66 -19.66
CA ARG A 256 -17.81 14.29 -20.93
C ARG A 256 -18.42 15.65 -20.68
N ASP A 257 -18.01 16.66 -21.44
CA ASP A 257 -18.52 18.04 -21.33
C ASP A 257 -18.50 18.60 -19.90
N GLY A 258 -17.42 18.31 -19.16
CA GLY A 258 -17.24 18.74 -17.77
C GLY A 258 -18.10 17.99 -16.74
N ARG A 259 -18.83 16.96 -17.15
CA ARG A 259 -19.67 16.13 -16.28
C ARG A 259 -19.13 14.72 -16.18
N ARG A 260 -19.07 14.20 -14.96
CA ARG A 260 -18.70 12.81 -14.73
C ARG A 260 -19.77 11.87 -15.30
N LEU A 261 -19.36 10.82 -16.01
CA LEU A 261 -20.27 9.87 -16.64
C LEU A 261 -20.76 8.77 -15.68
N GLU A 262 -19.88 8.29 -14.81
CA GLU A 262 -20.16 7.18 -13.89
C GLU A 262 -20.06 7.61 -12.42
N VAL A 263 -20.77 6.89 -11.55
CA VAL A 263 -20.63 7.04 -10.10
C VAL A 263 -19.24 6.52 -9.67
N ALA A 264 -18.66 7.10 -8.62
CA ALA A 264 -17.41 6.58 -8.09
C ALA A 264 -17.62 5.19 -7.47
N PRO A 265 -16.76 4.21 -7.78
CA PRO A 265 -16.77 2.97 -7.02
C PRO A 265 -16.46 3.27 -5.55
N SER A 266 -17.07 2.47 -4.68
CA SER A 266 -16.77 2.42 -3.26
C SER A 266 -15.31 2.01 -3.03
N LEU A 267 -14.80 2.28 -1.83
CA LEU A 267 -13.44 1.85 -1.48
C LEU A 267 -13.29 0.33 -1.43
N ALA A 268 -14.34 -0.39 -1.04
CA ALA A 268 -14.33 -1.85 -1.03
C ALA A 268 -14.21 -2.41 -2.46
N GLU A 269 -14.97 -1.86 -3.42
CA GLU A 269 -14.85 -2.23 -4.84
C GLU A 269 -13.47 -1.90 -5.40
N LEU A 270 -12.90 -0.74 -5.03
CA LEU A 270 -11.54 -0.38 -5.43
C LEU A 270 -10.48 -1.30 -4.83
N GLN A 271 -10.64 -1.72 -3.57
CA GLN A 271 -9.74 -2.67 -2.91
C GLN A 271 -9.82 -4.05 -3.56
N GLN A 272 -11.03 -4.56 -3.80
CA GLN A 272 -11.25 -5.84 -4.48
C GLN A 272 -10.66 -5.81 -5.89
N ARG A 273 -10.89 -4.72 -6.64
CA ARG A 273 -10.27 -4.53 -7.95
C ARG A 273 -8.75 -4.53 -7.85
N CYS A 274 -8.17 -3.75 -6.94
CA CYS A 274 -6.71 -3.71 -6.77
C CYS A 274 -6.12 -5.10 -6.49
N SER A 275 -6.74 -5.86 -5.58
CA SER A 275 -6.32 -7.22 -5.26
C SER A 275 -6.43 -8.16 -6.46
N SER A 276 -7.57 -8.11 -7.17
CA SER A 276 -7.78 -8.93 -8.37
C SER A 276 -6.78 -8.61 -9.49
N GLU A 277 -6.52 -7.32 -9.75
CA GLU A 277 -5.60 -6.86 -10.80
C GLU A 277 -4.14 -7.22 -10.47
N ILE A 278 -3.72 -7.08 -9.21
CA ILE A 278 -2.39 -7.54 -8.77
C ILE A 278 -2.29 -9.06 -8.87
N GLY A 279 -3.36 -9.79 -8.56
CA GLY A 279 -3.41 -11.25 -8.69
C GLY A 279 -3.20 -11.75 -10.12
N ARG A 280 -3.45 -10.92 -11.14
CA ARG A 280 -3.24 -11.24 -12.56
C ARG A 280 -1.83 -10.92 -13.06
N LEU A 281 -0.95 -10.38 -12.22
CA LEU A 281 0.49 -10.22 -12.52
C LEU A 281 1.27 -11.48 -12.12
N SER A 282 2.31 -11.80 -12.88
CA SER A 282 3.17 -12.95 -12.56
C SER A 282 3.89 -12.76 -11.24
N ASP A 283 4.26 -13.85 -10.57
CA ASP A 283 5.03 -13.77 -9.32
C ASP A 283 6.39 -13.10 -9.53
N THR A 284 7.02 -13.30 -10.69
CA THR A 284 8.29 -12.64 -11.03
C THR A 284 8.16 -11.12 -11.19
N GLN A 285 7.02 -10.63 -11.69
CA GLN A 285 6.73 -9.20 -11.78
C GLN A 285 6.39 -8.57 -10.42
N LYS A 286 5.89 -9.37 -9.47
CA LYS A 286 5.53 -8.93 -8.11
C LYS A 286 6.71 -8.92 -7.13
N GLN A 287 7.87 -9.46 -7.51
CA GLN A 287 9.04 -9.51 -6.64
C GLN A 287 9.48 -8.11 -6.18
N LEU A 288 9.86 -7.99 -4.91
CA LEU A 288 10.35 -6.73 -4.35
C LEU A 288 11.74 -6.36 -4.87
N ARG A 289 12.56 -7.37 -5.19
CA ARG A 289 13.93 -7.22 -5.68
C ARG A 289 14.03 -7.77 -7.09
N SER A 290 14.50 -6.93 -8.01
CA SER A 290 14.74 -7.28 -9.41
C SER A 290 13.53 -7.94 -10.11
N PRO A 291 12.33 -7.33 -10.07
CA PRO A 291 11.17 -7.88 -10.76
C PRO A 291 11.38 -7.92 -12.27
N ASP A 292 10.73 -8.88 -12.93
CA ASP A 292 10.66 -8.91 -14.39
C ASP A 292 9.99 -7.65 -14.94
N GLU A 293 10.50 -7.14 -16.05
CA GLU A 293 9.90 -5.99 -16.72
C GLU A 293 8.55 -6.36 -17.33
N TYR A 294 7.51 -5.57 -17.03
CA TYR A 294 6.21 -5.74 -17.63
C TYR A 294 6.25 -5.25 -19.10
N PRO A 295 5.95 -6.10 -20.11
CA PRO A 295 6.10 -5.72 -21.50
C PRO A 295 5.14 -4.59 -21.90
N VAL A 296 5.67 -3.48 -22.39
CA VAL A 296 4.89 -2.39 -22.99
C VAL A 296 5.40 -2.09 -24.39
N ARG A 297 4.51 -2.15 -25.38
CA ARG A 297 4.84 -1.93 -26.80
C ARG A 297 4.03 -0.79 -27.40
N VAL A 298 4.48 -0.28 -28.53
CA VAL A 298 3.77 0.74 -29.32
C VAL A 298 3.29 0.09 -30.62
N SER A 299 2.03 0.25 -30.99
CA SER A 299 1.47 -0.34 -32.21
C SER A 299 2.14 0.19 -33.48
N GLU A 300 2.15 -0.61 -34.55
CA GLU A 300 2.76 -0.21 -35.83
C GLU A 300 2.12 1.06 -36.41
N ARG A 301 0.80 1.23 -36.24
CA ARG A 301 0.10 2.42 -36.72
C ARG A 301 0.42 3.66 -35.90
N LEU A 302 0.56 3.54 -34.57
CA LEU A 302 1.04 4.64 -33.74
C LEU A 302 2.50 4.99 -34.07
N GLN A 303 3.37 4.00 -34.31
CA GLN A 303 4.74 4.24 -34.77
C GLN A 303 4.76 4.97 -36.13
N ALA A 304 3.93 4.56 -37.09
CA ALA A 304 3.83 5.23 -38.38
C ALA A 304 3.34 6.68 -38.24
N ARG A 305 2.36 6.93 -37.36
CA ARG A 305 1.87 8.27 -37.01
C ARG A 305 2.96 9.13 -36.37
N GLN A 306 3.74 8.55 -35.45
CA GLN A 306 4.90 9.20 -34.83
C GLN A 306 5.94 9.63 -35.87
N GLN A 307 6.32 8.73 -36.79
CA GLN A 307 7.31 9.03 -37.83
C GLN A 307 6.83 10.09 -38.82
N ARG A 308 5.54 10.08 -39.18
CA ARG A 308 4.95 11.14 -40.00
C ARG A 308 4.99 12.49 -39.29
N ALA A 309 4.53 12.54 -38.03
CA ALA A 309 4.53 13.77 -37.25
C ALA A 309 5.95 14.34 -37.07
N LYS A 310 6.95 13.49 -36.80
CA LYS A 310 8.35 13.89 -36.69
C LYS A 310 8.88 14.54 -37.97
N ARG A 311 8.62 13.91 -39.14
CA ARG A 311 9.01 14.48 -40.44
C ARG A 311 8.36 15.85 -40.70
N ASP A 312 7.07 15.99 -40.38
CA ASP A 312 6.34 17.23 -40.60
C ASP A 312 6.82 18.36 -39.68
N ILE A 313 7.18 18.04 -38.43
CA ILE A 313 7.73 18.99 -37.47
C ILE A 313 9.14 19.44 -37.90
N LEU A 314 10.01 18.50 -38.28
CA LEU A 314 11.37 18.82 -38.74
C LEU A 314 11.37 19.67 -40.01
N ARG A 315 10.48 19.40 -40.97
CA ARG A 315 10.31 20.24 -42.16
C ARG A 315 9.92 21.67 -41.80
N LYS A 316 9.03 21.84 -40.82
CA LYS A 316 8.59 23.18 -40.36
C LYS A 316 9.66 23.92 -39.56
N SER A 317 10.56 23.22 -38.87
CA SER A 317 11.67 23.87 -38.16
C SER A 317 12.79 24.32 -39.10
N VAL A 318 12.98 23.63 -40.22
CA VAL A 318 13.98 24.01 -41.25
C VAL A 318 13.47 25.14 -42.16
N ASN A 319 12.18 25.19 -42.47
CA ASN A 319 11.58 26.21 -43.35
C ASN A 319 11.12 27.49 -42.59
N ARG A 320 11.76 27.82 -41.46
CA ARG A 320 11.42 28.99 -40.62
C ARG A 320 12.42 30.16 -40.75
N GLU A 321 13.33 30.09 -41.72
CA GLU A 321 14.10 31.23 -42.24
C GLU A 321 13.42 31.79 -43.50
#